data_AF-L8LK26-F1
#
_entry.id   AF-L8LK26-F1
#
_cell.length_a   1.000
_cell.length_b   1.000
_cell.length_c   1.000
_cell.angle_alpha   90.00
_cell.angle_beta   90.00
_cell.angle_gamma   90.00
#
_symmetry.space_group_name_H-M   'P 1'
#
loop_
_entity.id
_entity.type
_entity.pdbx_description
1 polymer ?
#
loop_
_entity_poly.entity_id
_entity_poly.type
_entity_poly.pdbx_seq_one_letter_code
_entity_poly.pdbx_strand_id
1 'polypeptide(L)' 'METKPPLPPFTLETAKAKVQAAEDAWNTRNPEKVALAYTEDSEWRNRAEFLQGREEIKASDGVTGWL' A
#
# COMPACT_ATOMS: atom_id res chain seq x y z
N MET A 1 5.30 -15.32 0.47
CA MET A 1 4.31 -14.21 0.41
C MET A 1 3.07 -14.61 1.18
N GLU A 2 2.72 -13.88 2.23
CA GLU A 2 1.43 -14.06 2.91
C GLU A 2 0.31 -13.44 2.07
N THR A 3 -0.81 -14.15 1.91
CA THR A 3 -1.98 -13.64 1.19
C THR A 3 -2.78 -12.71 2.09
N LYS A 4 -3.10 -11.51 1.60
CA LYS A 4 -3.88 -10.49 2.34
C LYS A 4 -5.29 -10.37 1.78
N PRO A 5 -6.27 -11.12 2.33
CA PRO A 5 -7.66 -10.96 1.92
C PRO A 5 -8.17 -9.54 2.24
N PRO A 6 -9.19 -9.06 1.52
CA PRO A 6 -9.88 -9.75 0.43
C PRO A 6 -9.00 -9.89 -0.83
N LEU A 7 -9.20 -10.99 -1.57
CA LEU A 7 -8.49 -11.35 -2.80
C LEU A 7 -9.43 -11.17 -4.02
N PRO A 8 -8.89 -10.87 -5.21
CA PRO A 8 -9.69 -10.81 -6.43
C PRO A 8 -10.24 -12.19 -6.85
N PRO A 9 -11.33 -12.25 -7.63
CA PRO A 9 -12.13 -11.12 -8.10
C PRO A 9 -12.98 -10.50 -6.99
N PHE A 10 -13.10 -9.16 -6.99
CA PHE A 10 -13.84 -8.43 -5.97
C PHE A 10 -15.33 -8.29 -6.30
N THR A 11 -16.16 -8.42 -5.27
CA THR A 11 -17.53 -7.87 -5.19
C THR A 11 -17.50 -6.43 -4.69
N LEU A 12 -18.61 -5.69 -4.77
CA LEU A 12 -18.70 -4.34 -4.19
C LEU A 12 -18.36 -4.34 -2.70
N GLU A 13 -18.86 -5.32 -1.96
CA GLU A 13 -18.60 -5.48 -0.52
C GLU A 13 -17.11 -5.70 -0.24
N THR A 14 -16.48 -6.65 -0.94
CA THR A 14 -15.07 -6.99 -0.72
C THR A 14 -14.12 -5.90 -1.25
N ALA A 15 -14.50 -5.17 -2.30
CA ALA A 15 -13.76 -3.99 -2.74
C ALA A 15 -13.80 -2.86 -1.70
N LYS A 16 -14.96 -2.57 -1.10
CA LYS A 16 -15.07 -1.60 0.01
C LYS A 16 -14.21 -1.99 1.19
N ALA A 17 -14.25 -3.27 1.58
CA ALA A 17 -13.41 -3.77 2.65
C ALA A 17 -11.91 -3.65 2.33
N LYS A 18 -11.51 -3.90 1.06
CA LYS A 18 -10.12 -3.71 0.62
C LYS A 18 -9.66 -2.26 0.74
N VAL A 19 -10.48 -1.33 0.28
CA VAL A 19 -10.19 0.10 0.32
C VAL A 19 -10.13 0.62 1.75
N GLN A 20 -11.07 0.23 2.61
CA GLN A 20 -11.05 0.64 4.02
C GLN A 20 -9.80 0.13 4.74
N ALA A 21 -9.41 -1.13 4.55
CA ALA A 21 -8.20 -1.67 5.15
C ALA A 21 -6.92 -0.94 4.66
N ALA A 22 -6.90 -0.51 3.40
CA ALA A 22 -5.83 0.35 2.90
C ALA A 22 -5.87 1.72 3.57
N GLU A 23 -7.02 2.40 3.60
CA GLU A 23 -7.21 3.69 4.27
C GLU A 23 -6.76 3.65 5.73
N ASP A 24 -7.17 2.63 6.48
CA ASP A 24 -6.78 2.42 7.88
C ASP A 24 -5.26 2.30 8.03
N ALA A 25 -4.59 1.55 7.14
CA ALA A 25 -3.15 1.42 7.14
C ALA A 25 -2.45 2.76 6.83
N TRP A 26 -2.91 3.49 5.82
CA TRP A 26 -2.36 4.80 5.45
C TRP A 26 -2.56 5.85 6.54
N ASN A 27 -3.70 5.82 7.25
CA ASN A 27 -3.97 6.71 8.39
C ASN A 27 -3.01 6.49 9.57
N THR A 28 -2.35 5.32 9.68
CA THR A 28 -1.32 5.12 10.71
C THR A 28 -0.06 5.95 10.48
N ARG A 29 0.18 6.42 9.24
CA ARG A 29 1.41 7.12 8.82
C ARG A 29 2.69 6.32 9.16
N ASN A 30 2.56 4.99 9.26
CA ASN A 30 3.66 4.10 9.58
C ASN A 30 4.15 3.42 8.29
N PRO A 31 5.36 3.74 7.81
CA PRO A 31 5.88 3.20 6.55
C PRO A 31 5.98 1.67 6.55
N GLU A 32 6.36 1.06 7.67
CA GLU A 32 6.42 -0.40 7.81
C GLU A 32 5.04 -1.04 7.60
N LYS A 33 3.98 -0.43 8.15
CA LYS A 33 2.63 -0.97 8.02
C LYS A 33 2.08 -0.83 6.60
N VAL A 34 2.30 0.32 5.97
CA VAL A 34 1.80 0.61 4.62
C VAL A 34 2.51 -0.24 3.58
N ALA A 35 3.84 -0.33 3.64
CA ALA A 35 4.65 -1.05 2.66
C ALA A 35 4.30 -2.54 2.60
N LEU A 36 3.87 -3.15 3.72
CA LEU A 36 3.45 -4.54 3.75
C LEU A 36 2.25 -4.84 2.83
N ALA A 37 1.44 -3.85 2.43
CA ALA A 37 0.33 -4.06 1.48
C ALA A 37 0.79 -4.36 0.04
N TYR A 38 2.07 -4.16 -0.25
CA TYR A 38 2.67 -4.25 -1.57
C TYR A 38 3.62 -5.45 -1.65
N THR A 39 3.77 -6.06 -2.82
CA THR A 39 4.73 -7.15 -3.04
C THR A 39 6.17 -6.65 -2.94
N GLU A 40 7.11 -7.57 -2.75
CA GLU A 40 8.54 -7.23 -2.62
C GLU A 40 9.09 -6.54 -3.89
N ASP A 41 8.53 -6.89 -5.05
CA ASP A 41 8.83 -6.40 -6.38
C ASP A 41 7.85 -5.33 -6.90
N SER A 42 7.04 -4.73 -6.02
CA SER A 42 6.05 -3.73 -6.45
C SER A 42 6.68 -2.54 -7.15
N GLU A 43 6.11 -2.15 -8.28
CA GLU A 43 6.49 -0.96 -9.03
C GLU A 43 5.50 0.17 -8.75
N TRP A 44 5.99 1.32 -8.31
CA TRP A 44 5.19 2.50 -8.00
C TRP A 44 5.56 3.68 -8.87
N ARG A 45 4.54 4.47 -9.19
CA ARG A 45 4.70 5.87 -9.56
C ARG A 45 3.89 6.71 -8.59
N ASN A 46 4.57 7.44 -7.70
CA ASN A 46 3.95 8.42 -6.82
C ASN A 46 4.23 9.82 -7.38
N ARG A 47 3.21 10.48 -7.94
CA ARG A 47 3.34 11.77 -8.62
C ARG A 47 4.43 11.74 -9.71
N ALA A 48 5.56 12.41 -9.47
CA ALA A 48 6.72 12.48 -10.37
C ALA A 48 7.85 11.50 -9.99
N GLU A 49 7.68 10.74 -8.91
CA GLU A 49 8.65 9.79 -8.39
C GLU A 49 8.30 8.37 -8.83
N PHE A 50 9.33 7.58 -9.10
CA PHE A 50 9.24 6.16 -9.44
C PHE A 50 10.01 5.38 -8.38
N LEU A 51 9.39 4.32 -7.86
CA LEU A 51 9.95 3.48 -6.80
C LEU A 51 9.85 2.02 -7.22
N GLN A 52 10.93 1.26 -6.99
CA GLN A 52 11.03 -0.14 -7.35
C GLN A 52 11.26 -1.00 -6.10
N GLY A 53 10.24 -1.76 -5.77
CA GLY A 53 10.23 -2.70 -4.66
C GLY A 53 9.71 -2.11 -3.34
N ARG A 54 9.35 -3.01 -2.43
CA ARG A 54 8.76 -2.66 -1.13
C ARG A 54 9.68 -1.78 -0.28
N GLU A 55 11.00 -2.02 -0.35
CA GLU A 55 11.96 -1.29 0.47
C GLU A 55 12.04 0.19 0.08
N GLU A 56 11.99 0.53 -1.22
CA GLU A 56 11.93 1.92 -1.67
C GLU A 56 10.60 2.58 -1.30
N ILE A 57 9.48 1.85 -1.45
CA ILE A 57 8.15 2.32 -1.01
C ILE A 57 8.16 2.67 0.48
N LYS A 58 8.75 1.79 1.31
CA LYS A 58 8.87 1.98 2.76
C LYS A 58 9.75 3.18 3.14
N ALA A 59 10.84 3.40 2.41
CA ALA A 59 11.75 4.51 2.66
C ALA A 59 11.25 5.85 2.11
N SER A 60 10.25 5.84 1.22
CA SER A 60 9.75 7.06 0.58
C SER A 60 9.01 7.98 1.56
N ASP A 61 9.21 9.29 1.38
CA ASP A 61 8.48 10.31 2.12
C ASP A 61 6.97 10.31 1.78
N GLY A 62 6.56 9.69 0.68
CA GLY A 62 5.16 9.64 0.27
C GLY A 62 4.22 8.93 1.25
N VAL A 63 4.75 8.16 2.21
CA VAL A 63 3.96 7.47 3.25
C VAL A 63 3.87 8.27 4.56
N THR A 64 4.88 9.09 4.86
CA THR A 64 4.99 9.85 6.12
C THR A 64 4.74 11.35 5.93
N GLY A 65 4.92 11.87 4.71
CA GLY A 65 4.83 13.26 4.31
C GLY A 65 3.49 13.60 3.65
N TRP A 66 2.75 14.51 4.27
CA TRP A 66 1.54 15.13 3.70
C TRP A 66 1.86 16.38 2.87
N LEU A 67 3.01 16.43 2.18
CA LEU A 67 3.43 17.56 1.34
C LEU A 67 3.97 17.08 0.01
#